data_AF-A3WV76-F1
#
_entry.id   AF-A3WV76-F1
#
_cell.length_a   1.000
_cell.length_b   1.000
_cell.length_c   1.000
_cell.angle_alpha   90.00
_cell.angle_beta   90.00
_cell.angle_gamma   90.00
#
_symmetry.space_group_name_H-M   'P 1'
#
loop_
_entity.id
_entity.type
_entity.pdbx_description
1 polymer ?
#
loop_
_entity_poly.entity_id
_entity_poly.type
_entity_poly.pdbx_seq_one_letter_code
_entity_poly.pdbx_strand_id
1 'polypeptide(L)'
;MEAHAITDPINAAHRSVPRAKTMLHGHVDPQLAQALEHVPSRSVEKAKATSEDFEAMFLNSMFSQMTTGLKGEGPFGDTPGTGVWRSMLTEQYSRSFAKAGGVGVSDAVFRALIMQQASQTQLSPKETA
;
A
#
# COMPACT_ATOMS: atom_id res chain seq x y z
N MET A 1 -29.22 41.90 18.92
CA MET A 1 -28.02 41.43 18.19
C MET A 1 -27.96 39.93 18.37
N GLU A 2 -28.63 39.20 17.47
CA GLU A 2 -28.59 37.75 17.43
C GLU A 2 -27.65 37.30 16.31
N ALA A 3 -26.80 36.31 16.59
CA ALA A 3 -26.78 35.03 15.87
C ALA A 3 -25.58 34.18 16.33
N HIS A 4 -25.90 33.01 16.86
CA HIS A 4 -25.07 31.81 17.02
C HIS A 4 -24.26 31.46 15.77
N ALA A 5 -23.07 30.91 15.95
CA ALA A 5 -22.65 29.69 15.23
C ALA A 5 -21.52 28.99 15.99
N ILE A 6 -21.93 28.03 16.80
CA ILE A 6 -21.14 26.86 17.20
C ILE A 6 -20.89 26.05 15.92
N THR A 7 -19.64 25.70 15.63
CA THR A 7 -19.31 24.63 14.68
C THR A 7 -18.30 23.68 15.32
N ASP A 8 -18.87 22.72 16.06
CA ASP A 8 -18.51 21.33 16.30
C ASP A 8 -17.03 20.85 16.30
N PRO A 9 -16.53 20.33 17.43
CA PRO A 9 -15.32 19.50 17.50
C PRO A 9 -15.55 18.03 17.06
N ILE A 10 -16.63 17.72 16.33
CA ILE A 10 -17.08 16.33 16.09
C ILE A 10 -16.32 15.64 14.94
N ASN A 11 -15.59 16.36 14.07
CA ASN A 11 -14.97 15.76 12.87
C ASN A 11 -13.61 15.03 13.10
N ALA A 12 -13.26 14.69 14.35
CA ALA A 12 -11.97 14.09 14.70
C ALA A 12 -11.98 12.54 14.79
N ALA A 13 -13.14 11.90 14.92
CA ALA A 13 -13.29 10.48 14.62
C ALA A 13 -13.62 10.45 13.12
N HIS A 14 -12.88 9.88 12.17
CA HIS A 14 -12.77 8.45 11.85
C HIS A 14 -11.57 8.14 10.92
N ARG A 15 -10.54 9.01 10.86
CA ARG A 15 -9.42 8.85 9.91
C ARG A 15 -8.34 7.90 10.46
N SER A 16 -8.58 6.60 10.41
CA SER A 16 -7.61 5.56 10.81
C SER A 16 -6.67 5.16 9.67
N VAL A 17 -5.94 6.14 9.10
CA VAL A 17 -4.74 5.77 8.32
C VAL A 17 -3.65 5.40 9.33
N PRO A 18 -3.13 4.16 9.32
CA PRO A 18 -2.11 3.76 10.28
C PRO A 18 -0.88 4.66 10.12
N ARG A 19 -0.36 5.16 11.24
CA ARG A 19 0.78 6.11 11.30
C ARG A 19 1.98 5.67 10.45
N ALA A 20 2.19 4.37 10.29
CA ALA A 20 3.24 3.79 9.44
C ALA A 20 3.06 4.14 7.94
N LYS A 21 1.84 4.11 7.41
CA LYS A 21 1.54 4.42 5.98
C LYS A 21 1.74 5.91 5.63
N THR A 22 1.87 6.77 6.64
CA THR A 22 2.12 8.21 6.48
C THR A 22 3.61 8.56 6.67
N MET A 23 4.49 7.58 6.83
CA MET A 23 5.93 7.79 7.00
C MET A 23 6.66 7.59 5.68
N LEU A 24 7.51 8.55 5.30
CA LEU A 24 8.50 8.39 4.24
C LEU A 24 9.89 8.53 4.87
N HIS A 25 10.78 7.55 4.67
CA HIS A 25 12.14 7.55 5.25
C HIS A 25 12.18 7.76 6.77
N GLY A 26 11.17 7.28 7.52
CA GLY A 26 11.08 7.43 8.98
C GLY A 26 10.58 8.80 9.47
N HIS A 27 10.23 9.70 8.55
CA HIS A 27 9.66 11.02 8.86
C HIS A 27 8.20 11.07 8.40
N VAL A 28 7.37 11.86 9.11
CA VAL A 28 5.99 12.12 8.69
C VAL A 28 6.02 12.82 7.34
N ASP A 29 5.23 12.33 6.39
CA ASP A 29 5.09 12.94 5.07
C ASP A 29 4.00 14.02 5.08
N PRO A 30 4.36 15.32 5.10
CA PRO A 30 3.40 16.40 5.22
C PRO A 30 2.52 16.55 3.98
N GLN A 31 3.00 16.12 2.81
CA GLN A 31 2.25 16.23 1.56
C GLN A 31 1.13 15.20 1.51
N LEU A 32 1.41 13.95 1.90
CA LEU A 32 0.39 12.92 2.04
C LEU A 32 -0.64 13.25 3.12
N ALA A 33 -0.21 13.82 4.25
CA ALA A 33 -1.14 14.29 5.28
C ALA A 33 -2.15 15.31 4.72
N GLN A 34 -1.68 16.30 3.94
CA GLN A 34 -2.55 17.30 3.29
C GLN A 34 -3.45 16.68 2.21
N ALA A 35 -2.94 15.76 1.39
CA ALA A 35 -3.76 15.10 0.37
C ALA A 35 -4.87 14.23 0.98
N LEU A 36 -4.57 13.52 2.07
CA LEU A 36 -5.57 12.74 2.81
C LEU A 36 -6.70 13.60 3.39
N GLU A 37 -6.47 14.91 3.58
CA GLU A 37 -7.51 15.84 3.99
C GLU A 37 -8.58 16.05 2.91
N HIS A 38 -8.17 16.00 1.65
CA HIS A 38 -9.01 16.29 0.50
C HIS A 38 -9.60 15.04 -0.16
N VAL A 39 -9.16 13.84 0.25
CA VAL A 39 -9.65 12.56 -0.28
C VAL A 39 -10.71 11.96 0.67
N PRO A 40 -11.86 11.50 0.14
CA PRO A 40 -12.89 10.87 0.97
C PRO A 40 -12.42 9.52 1.53
N SER A 41 -12.84 9.20 2.75
CA SER A 41 -12.38 8.00 3.51
C SER A 41 -12.53 6.69 2.74
N ARG A 42 -13.65 6.50 2.03
CA ARG A 42 -13.88 5.31 1.21
C ARG A 42 -12.84 5.14 0.11
N SER A 43 -12.38 6.23 -0.50
CA SER A 43 -11.34 6.20 -1.53
C SER A 43 -9.97 5.91 -0.92
N VAL A 44 -9.72 6.37 0.32
CA VAL A 44 -8.52 6.00 1.09
C VAL A 44 -8.48 4.50 1.40
N GLU A 45 -9.58 3.92 1.87
CA GLU A 45 -9.67 2.47 2.13
C GLU A 45 -9.48 1.66 0.86
N LYS A 46 -10.10 2.10 -0.25
CA LYS A 46 -9.92 1.46 -1.56
C LYS A 46 -8.46 1.55 -2.02
N ALA A 47 -7.83 2.72 -1.92
CA ALA A 47 -6.42 2.89 -2.27
C ALA A 47 -5.52 1.99 -1.43
N LYS A 48 -5.81 1.83 -0.13
CA LYS A 48 -5.08 0.93 0.76
C LYS A 48 -5.16 -0.52 0.27
N ALA A 49 -6.36 -1.03 0.02
CA ALA A 49 -6.58 -2.39 -0.46
C ALA A 49 -5.90 -2.62 -1.82
N THR A 50 -6.12 -1.73 -2.79
CA THR A 50 -5.51 -1.82 -4.13
C THR A 50 -3.99 -1.84 -4.07
N SER A 51 -3.38 -1.10 -3.15
CA SER A 51 -1.92 -1.06 -3.03
C SER A 51 -1.36 -2.34 -2.39
N GLU A 52 -2.08 -2.93 -1.44
CA GLU A 52 -1.75 -4.23 -0.84
C GLU A 52 -1.89 -5.36 -1.86
N ASP A 53 -2.96 -5.36 -2.66
CA ASP A 53 -3.16 -6.30 -3.78
C ASP A 53 -2.04 -6.19 -4.82
N PHE A 54 -1.62 -4.96 -5.15
CA PHE A 54 -0.50 -4.74 -6.06
C PHE A 54 0.80 -5.35 -5.53
N GLU A 55 1.12 -5.13 -4.24
CA GLU A 55 2.30 -5.72 -3.63
C GLU A 55 2.23 -7.25 -3.60
N ALA A 56 1.06 -7.84 -3.37
CA ALA A 56 0.87 -9.28 -3.45
C ALA A 56 1.15 -9.83 -4.86
N MET A 57 0.64 -9.17 -5.91
CA MET A 57 0.93 -9.53 -7.31
C MET A 57 2.41 -9.37 -7.64
N PHE A 58 3.04 -8.29 -7.17
CA PHE A 58 4.46 -8.05 -7.32
C PHE A 58 5.29 -9.18 -6.69
N LEU A 59 5.02 -9.52 -5.43
CA LEU A 59 5.72 -10.60 -4.71
C LEU A 59 5.52 -11.95 -5.40
N ASN A 60 4.31 -12.24 -5.88
CA ASN A 60 4.05 -13.45 -6.66
C ASN A 60 4.92 -13.53 -7.92
N SER A 61 5.02 -12.43 -8.68
CA SER A 61 5.88 -12.35 -9.85
C SER A 61 7.36 -12.52 -9.49
N MET A 62 7.80 -11.90 -8.40
CA MET A 62 9.18 -12.01 -7.89
C MET A 62 9.52 -13.45 -7.50
N PHE A 63 8.66 -14.12 -6.73
CA PHE A 63 8.86 -15.52 -6.36
C PHE A 63 8.79 -16.46 -7.57
N SER A 64 7.91 -16.18 -8.52
CA SER A 64 7.84 -16.92 -9.79
C SER A 64 9.15 -16.81 -10.58
N GLN A 65 9.73 -15.62 -10.70
CA GLN A 65 11.01 -15.41 -11.37
C GLN A 65 12.17 -16.09 -10.62
N MET A 66 12.21 -15.95 -9.29
CA MET A 66 13.22 -16.58 -8.43
C MET A 66 13.19 -18.11 -8.53
N THR A 67 11.99 -18.71 -8.64
CA THR A 67 11.83 -20.17 -8.76
C THR A 67 12.00 -20.68 -10.19
N THR A 68 11.72 -19.86 -11.20
CA THR A 68 11.89 -20.20 -12.62
C THR A 68 13.37 -20.34 -12.99
N GLY A 69 14.23 -19.47 -12.46
CA GLY A 69 15.69 -19.55 -12.67
C GLY A 69 16.37 -20.76 -12.03
N LEU A 70 15.66 -21.51 -11.18
CA LEU A 70 16.18 -22.71 -10.51
C LEU A 70 15.85 -24.01 -11.25
N LYS A 71 15.08 -23.99 -12.35
CA LYS A 71 14.79 -25.21 -13.12
C LYS A 71 16.10 -25.76 -13.71
N GLY A 72 16.47 -26.98 -13.35
CA GLY A 72 17.64 -27.67 -13.92
C GLY A 72 19.03 -27.24 -13.38
N GLU A 73 19.25 -25.96 -13.06
CA GLU A 73 20.58 -25.47 -12.65
C GLU A 73 20.58 -24.86 -11.24
N GLY A 74 21.30 -25.52 -10.33
CA GLY A 74 21.46 -25.15 -8.93
C GLY A 74 22.07 -26.32 -8.15
N PRO A 75 22.65 -26.10 -6.96
CA PRO A 75 23.39 -27.12 -6.19
C PRO A 75 22.60 -28.39 -5.84
N PHE A 76 21.29 -28.41 -6.08
CA PHE A 76 20.41 -29.55 -5.80
C PHE A 76 19.87 -30.25 -7.06
N GLY A 77 20.12 -29.71 -8.26
CA GLY A 77 19.65 -30.26 -9.54
C GLY A 77 18.12 -30.34 -9.68
N ASP A 78 17.67 -31.20 -10.60
CA ASP A 78 16.26 -31.47 -10.94
C ASP A 78 15.80 -32.86 -10.44
N THR A 79 16.29 -33.29 -9.27
CA THR A 79 15.87 -34.58 -8.69
C THR A 79 14.46 -34.50 -8.11
N PRO A 80 13.63 -35.57 -8.15
CA PRO A 80 12.24 -35.55 -7.66
C PRO A 80 12.05 -35.07 -6.21
N GLY A 81 13.08 -35.17 -5.36
CA GLY A 81 13.05 -34.71 -3.97
C GLY A 81 13.27 -33.21 -3.77
N THR A 82 13.75 -32.48 -4.78
CA THR A 82 14.10 -31.04 -4.63
C THR A 82 12.91 -30.10 -4.58
N GLY A 83 11.77 -30.48 -5.17
CA GLY A 83 10.57 -29.65 -5.18
C GLY A 83 10.08 -29.28 -3.77
N VAL A 84 10.11 -30.24 -2.84
CA VAL A 84 9.66 -30.02 -1.45
C VAL A 84 10.55 -29.00 -0.73
N TRP A 85 11.87 -29.13 -0.86
CA TRP A 85 12.80 -28.21 -0.21
C TRP A 85 12.73 -26.79 -0.79
N ARG A 86 12.55 -26.67 -2.12
CA ARG A 86 12.32 -25.39 -2.79
C ARG A 86 11.03 -24.70 -2.33
N SER A 87 9.95 -25.47 -2.17
CA SER A 87 8.69 -24.95 -1.62
C SER A 87 8.86 -24.48 -0.17
N MET A 88 9.56 -25.24 0.68
CA MET A 88 9.83 -24.84 2.06
C MET A 88 10.67 -23.56 2.15
N LEU A 89 11.69 -23.40 1.31
CA LEU A 89 12.48 -22.15 1.25
C LEU A 89 11.64 -20.97 0.76
N THR A 90 10.86 -21.17 -0.30
CA THR A 90 9.96 -20.14 -0.84
C THR A 90 8.97 -19.68 0.22
N GLU A 91 8.44 -20.62 1.00
CA GLU A 91 7.54 -20.36 2.11
C GLU A 91 8.23 -19.57 3.24
N GLN A 92 9.46 -19.93 3.63
CA GLN A 92 10.23 -19.20 4.64
C GLN A 92 10.56 -17.78 4.18
N TYR A 93 10.97 -17.61 2.92
CA TYR A 93 11.19 -16.28 2.35
C TYR A 93 9.89 -15.46 2.36
N SER A 94 8.78 -16.03 1.87
CA SER A 94 7.47 -15.36 1.87
C SER A 94 7.05 -14.90 3.26
N ARG A 95 7.20 -15.76 4.28
CA ARG A 95 6.92 -15.41 5.67
C ARG A 95 7.85 -14.34 6.21
N SER A 96 9.13 -14.36 5.84
CA SER A 96 10.10 -13.34 6.25
C SER A 96 9.74 -11.96 5.68
N PHE A 97 9.33 -11.90 4.41
CA PHE A 97 8.87 -10.65 3.78
C PHE A 97 7.58 -10.15 4.42
N ALA A 98 6.58 -11.03 4.63
CA ALA A 98 5.34 -10.64 5.30
C ALA A 98 5.59 -10.13 6.73
N LYS A 99 6.45 -10.82 7.49
CA LYS A 99 6.81 -10.43 8.87
C LYS A 99 7.59 -9.11 8.93
N ALA A 100 8.37 -8.80 7.90
CA ALA A 100 9.05 -7.51 7.76
C ALA A 100 8.11 -6.35 7.39
N GLY A 101 6.82 -6.62 7.14
CA GLY A 101 5.85 -5.61 6.72
C GLY A 101 5.72 -5.46 5.20
N GLY A 102 6.13 -6.49 4.44
CA GLY A 102 6.22 -6.42 2.99
C GLY A 102 7.56 -5.88 2.51
N VAL A 103 7.62 -5.42 1.26
CA VAL A 103 8.79 -4.77 0.67
C VAL A 103 8.66 -3.24 0.62
N GLY A 104 7.51 -2.71 1.06
CA GLY A 104 7.21 -1.27 1.10
C GLY A 104 6.67 -0.72 -0.23
N VAL A 105 6.39 -1.59 -1.19
CA VAL A 105 5.87 -1.18 -2.51
C VAL A 105 4.41 -0.72 -2.37
N SER A 106 3.64 -1.36 -1.49
CA SER A 106 2.26 -0.96 -1.22
C SER A 106 2.16 0.46 -0.65
N ASP A 107 3.13 0.91 0.16
CA ASP A 107 3.13 2.27 0.71
C ASP A 107 3.40 3.32 -0.39
N ALA A 108 4.32 3.04 -1.30
CA ALA A 108 4.62 3.91 -2.44
C ALA A 108 3.44 4.04 -3.41
N VAL A 109 2.80 2.91 -3.74
CA VAL A 109 1.60 2.88 -4.60
C VAL A 109 0.44 3.59 -3.92
N PHE A 110 0.24 3.37 -2.62
CA PHE A 110 -0.80 4.03 -1.84
C PHE A 110 -0.64 5.55 -1.90
N ARG A 111 0.58 6.04 -1.63
CA ARG A 111 0.90 7.47 -1.74
C ARG A 111 0.55 8.01 -3.12
N ALA A 112 0.98 7.35 -4.20
CA ALA A 112 0.72 7.78 -5.56
C ALA A 112 -0.78 7.88 -5.87
N LEU A 113 -1.56 6.87 -5.46
CA LEU A 113 -3.01 6.86 -5.63
C LEU A 113 -3.70 8.00 -4.86
N ILE A 114 -3.28 8.26 -3.62
CA ILE A 114 -3.82 9.36 -2.82
C ILE A 114 -3.48 10.72 -3.43
N MET A 115 -2.23 10.93 -3.88
CA MET A 115 -1.84 12.16 -4.58
C MET A 115 -2.70 12.40 -5.82
N GLN A 116 -2.87 11.36 -6.64
CA GLN A 116 -3.67 11.45 -7.86
C GLN A 116 -5.15 11.77 -7.56
N GLN A 117 -5.73 11.11 -6.55
CA GLN A 117 -7.12 11.36 -6.15
C GLN A 117 -7.30 12.78 -5.59
N ALA A 118 -6.36 13.25 -4.76
CA ALA A 118 -6.40 14.60 -4.22
C ALA A 118 -6.32 15.65 -5.34
N SER A 119 -5.46 15.45 -6.35
CA SER A 119 -5.40 16.33 -7.52
C SER A 119 -6.73 16.35 -8.30
N GLN A 120 -7.37 15.20 -8.49
CA GLN A 120 -8.66 15.15 -9.20
C GLN A 120 -9.80 15.80 -8.41
N THR A 121 -9.82 15.68 -7.08
CA THR A 121 -10.81 16.35 -6.23
C THR A 121 -10.65 17.88 -6.23
N GLN A 122 -9.43 18.40 -6.40
CA GLN A 122 -9.19 19.84 -6.54
C GLN A 122 -9.61 20.41 -7.91
N LEU A 123 -9.65 19.57 -8.95
CA LEU A 123 -9.96 19.94 -10.34
C LEU A 123 -11.47 19.92 -10.68
N SER A 124 -12.36 19.79 -9.70
CA SER A 124 -13.79 20.05 -9.88
C SER A 124 -14.24 21.43 -9.36
N PRO A 125 -13.78 22.57 -9.93
CA PRO A 125 -14.55 23.79 -9.91
C PRO A 125 -15.89 23.58 -10.62
N LYS A 126 -16.97 24.03 -9.99
CA LYS A 126 -18.30 24.16 -10.58
C LYS A 126 -18.20 24.52 -12.06
N GLU A 127 -18.74 23.67 -12.93
CA GLU A 127 -19.14 24.10 -14.25
C GLU A 127 -20.03 25.34 -14.07
N THR A 128 -19.55 26.42 -14.67
CA THR A 128 -20.17 27.72 -14.74
C THR A 128 -21.56 27.64 -15.38
N ALA A 129 -22.52 28.27 -14.71
CA ALA A 129 -23.77 28.85 -15.22
C ALA A 129 -24.83 27.90 -15.82
#